data_AF-A0A7C5KQ49-F1
#
_entry.id   AF-A0A7C5KQ49-F1
#
_cell.length_a   1.000
_cell.length_b   1.000
_cell.length_c   1.000
_cell.angle_alpha   90.00
_cell.angle_beta   90.00
_cell.angle_gamma   90.00
#
_symmetry.space_group_name_H-M   'P 1'
#
loop_
_entity.id
_entity.type
_entity.pdbx_description
1 polymer ?
#
loop_
_entity_poly.entity_id
_entity_poly.type
_entity_poly.pdbx_seq_one_letter_code
_entity_poly.pdbx_strand_id
1 'polypeptide(L)' 'GYKYDHDQPDAFSGQNYFPDDMGRETYYDPPERGFERDIKKRLEWWARLRRERQG' A
#
# COMPACT_ATOMS: atom_id res chain seq x y z
N GLY A 1 -9.24 -10.31 -11.82
CA GLY A 1 -8.23 -11.38 -11.67
C GLY A 1 -7.07 -10.92 -10.81
N TYR A 2 -6.31 -11.84 -10.22
CA TYR A 2 -5.12 -11.53 -9.41
C TYR A 2 -4.03 -10.86 -10.26
N LYS A 3 -3.38 -9.82 -9.72
CA LYS A 3 -2.23 -9.15 -10.33
C LYS A 3 -1.02 -9.43 -9.45
N TYR A 4 -0.04 -10.13 -10.00
CA TYR A 4 1.19 -10.42 -9.27
C TYR A 4 2.02 -9.14 -9.11
N ASP A 5 2.32 -8.76 -7.86
CA ASP A 5 2.96 -7.47 -7.54
C ASP A 5 4.31 -7.28 -8.25
N HIS A 6 5.13 -8.33 -8.33
CA HIS A 6 6.49 -8.23 -8.89
C HIS A 6 6.54 -7.98 -10.41
N ASP A 7 5.49 -8.33 -11.14
CA ASP A 7 5.40 -8.09 -12.59
C ASP A 7 4.87 -6.70 -12.92
N GLN A 8 4.39 -5.96 -11.91
CA GLN A 8 3.84 -4.62 -12.10
C GLN A 8 4.93 -3.57 -11.94
N PRO A 9 4.78 -2.38 -12.57
CA PRO A 9 5.65 -1.25 -12.29
C PRO A 9 5.79 -1.03 -10.78
N ASP A 10 6.99 -0.65 -10.34
CA ASP A 10 7.33 -0.45 -8.93
C ASP A 10 7.22 -1.70 -8.04
N ALA A 11 7.09 -2.89 -8.64
CA ALA A 11 6.82 -4.16 -7.93
C ALA A 11 5.62 -4.05 -6.98
N PHE A 12 4.57 -3.34 -7.41
CA PHE A 12 3.37 -3.05 -6.65
C PHE A 12 2.18 -3.10 -7.60
N SER A 13 1.11 -3.81 -7.29
CA SER A 13 -0.08 -3.93 -8.15
C SER A 13 -1.16 -2.90 -7.85
N GLY A 14 -1.16 -2.36 -6.63
CA GLY A 14 -2.23 -1.50 -6.14
C GLY A 14 -3.55 -2.24 -5.84
N GLN A 15 -3.59 -3.58 -5.92
CA GLN A 15 -4.82 -4.34 -5.65
C GLN A 15 -5.32 -4.13 -4.22
N ASN A 16 -6.65 -4.11 -4.06
CA ASN A 16 -7.27 -4.19 -2.76
C ASN A 16 -7.26 -5.65 -2.32
N TYR A 17 -6.71 -5.90 -1.13
CA TYR A 17 -6.59 -7.25 -0.56
C TYR A 17 -7.59 -7.47 0.58
N PHE A 18 -8.38 -6.45 0.94
CA PHE A 18 -9.51 -6.59 1.84
C PHE A 18 -10.70 -7.24 1.13
N PRO A 19 -11.62 -7.89 1.88
CA PRO A 19 -12.89 -8.36 1.33
C PRO A 19 -13.64 -7.25 0.60
N ASP A 20 -14.42 -7.61 -0.41
CA ASP A 20 -15.16 -6.63 -1.24
C ASP A 20 -16.18 -5.81 -0.41
N ASP A 21 -16.80 -6.44 0.59
CA ASP A 21 -17.74 -5.80 1.52
C ASP A 21 -17.05 -4.92 2.58
N MET A 22 -15.72 -4.84 2.54
CA MET A 22 -14.91 -4.13 3.53
C MET A 22 -14.16 -2.96 2.88
N GLY A 23 -14.43 -1.77 3.41
CA GLY A 23 -13.62 -0.59 3.15
C GLY A 23 -12.15 -0.83 3.51
N ARG A 24 -11.24 -0.17 2.80
CA ARG A 24 -9.82 -0.27 3.12
C ARG A 24 -9.53 0.41 4.45
N GLU A 25 -9.11 -0.36 5.44
CA GLU A 25 -8.76 0.15 6.76
C GLU A 25 -7.24 0.28 6.97
N THR A 26 -6.84 1.18 7.88
CA THR A 26 -5.44 1.36 8.31
C THR A 26 -5.29 0.83 9.74
N TYR A 27 -4.57 -0.28 9.89
CA TYR A 27 -4.36 -0.91 11.21
C TYR A 27 -2.98 -0.63 11.83
N TYR A 28 -2.03 -0.13 11.04
CA TYR A 28 -0.66 0.11 11.48
C TYR A 28 -0.24 1.53 11.16
N ASP A 29 0.04 2.30 12.21
CA ASP A 29 0.55 3.68 12.15
C ASP A 29 1.91 3.74 12.89
N PRO A 30 3.02 3.46 12.18
CA PRO A 30 4.35 3.44 12.80
C PRO A 30 4.78 4.83 13.31
N PRO A 31 5.32 4.93 14.53
CA PRO A 31 5.90 6.18 15.02
C PRO A 31 7.19 6.53 14.27
N GLU A 32 7.61 7.80 14.35
CA GLU A 32 8.80 8.29 13.66
C GLU A 32 10.12 7.99 14.40
N ARG A 33 10.24 6.79 14.96
CA ARG A 33 11.41 6.37 15.75
C ARG A 33 12.16 5.23 15.07
N GLY A 34 13.47 5.38 14.94
CA GLY A 34 14.33 4.34 14.38
C GLY A 34 13.93 3.93 12.96
N PHE A 35 13.91 2.63 12.68
CA PHE A 35 13.59 2.09 11.36
C PHE A 35 12.11 2.24 10.98
N GLU A 36 11.21 2.36 11.96
CA GLU A 36 9.77 2.55 11.71
C GLU A 36 9.49 3.85 10.94
N ARG A 37 10.37 4.86 11.06
CA ARG A 37 10.31 6.07 10.24
C ARG A 37 10.41 5.77 8.74
N ASP A 38 11.28 4.85 8.35
CA ASP A 38 11.44 4.48 6.93
C ASP A 38 10.33 3.54 6.45
N ILE A 39 9.79 2.72 7.36
CA ILE A 39 8.56 1.95 7.10
C ILE A 39 7.39 2.91 6.82
N LYS A 40 7.21 3.95 7.64
CA LYS A 40 6.16 4.97 7.46
C LYS A 40 6.23 5.61 6.08
N LYS A 41 7.42 6.08 5.67
CA LYS A 41 7.66 6.65 4.33
C LYS A 41 7.28 5.67 3.22
N ARG A 42 7.61 4.39 3.38
CA ARG A 42 7.28 3.35 2.39
C ARG A 42 5.77 3.11 2.31
N LEU A 43 5.07 3.07 3.43
CA LEU A 43 3.61 2.96 3.47
C LEU A 43 2.93 4.17 2.80
N GLU A 44 3.40 5.38 3.08
CA GLU A 44 2.92 6.61 2.45
C GLU A 44 3.14 6.61 0.93
N TRP A 45 4.31 6.14 0.47
CA TRP A 45 4.62 6.00 -0.94
C TRP A 45 3.67 5.01 -1.65
N TRP A 46 3.42 3.84 -1.05
CA TRP A 46 2.44 2.89 -1.58
C TRP A 46 1.01 3.44 -1.57
N ALA A 47 0.63 4.21 -0.55
CA ALA A 47 -0.67 4.86 -0.51
C ALA A 47 -0.83 5.87 -1.66
N ARG A 48 0.22 6.64 -1.96
CA ARG A 48 0.25 7.55 -3.12
C ARG A 48 0.13 6.78 -4.44
N LEU A 49 0.99 5.78 -4.68
CA LEU A 49 0.93 4.97 -5.91
C LEU A 49 -0.43 4.34 -6.12
N ARG A 50 -1.08 3.90 -5.04
CA ARG A 50 -2.42 3.32 -5.12
C ARG A 50 -3.46 4.33 -5.57
N ARG A 51 -3.44 5.55 -5.04
CA ARG A 51 -4.34 6.64 -5.49
C ARG A 51 -4.13 6.97 -6.96
N GLU A 52 -2.87 7.04 -7.40
CA GLU A 52 -2.52 7.33 -8.81
C GLU A 52 -3.01 6.26 -9.79
N ARG A 53 -3.17 5.01 -9.34
CA ARG A 53 -3.59 3.88 -10.18
C ARG A 53 -5.07 3.54 -10.07
N GLN A 54 -5.76 4.09 -9.07
CA GLN A 54 -7.21 3.98 -8.90
C GLN A 54 -7.96 5.20 -9.48
N GLY A 55 -7.24 6.22 -9.93
CA GLY A 55 -7.76 7.31 -10.76
C GLY A 55 -7.91 6.93 -12.22
#